data_AF-A0A959HRM2-F1
#
_entry.id   AF-A0A959HRM2-F1
#
_cell.length_a   1.000
_cell.length_b   1.000
_cell.length_c   1.000
_cell.angle_alpha   90.00
_cell.angle_beta   90.00
_cell.angle_gamma   90.00
#
_symmetry.space_group_name_H-M   'P 1'
#
loop_
_entity.id
_entity.type
_entity.pdbx_description
1 polymer ?
#
loop_
_entity_poly.entity_id
_entity_poly.type
_entity_poly.pdbx_seq_one_letter_code
_entity_poly.pdbx_strand_id
1 'polypeptide(L)' 'MLNGSNWDNNRIEIIDNSQLGGNQYVCNSLHTGKLTLLRLEQNMAAGTFYFDAINPETGKVIHVTDGRFDIQFF' A
#
# COMPACT_ATOMS: atom_id res chain seq x y z
N MET A 1 27.69 40.85 1.98
CA MET A 1 27.03 41.16 3.26
C MET A 1 25.52 41.05 3.03
N LEU A 2 24.81 40.46 3.99
CA LEU A 2 23.51 39.76 3.88
C LEU A 2 22.34 40.61 3.35
N ASN A 3 21.42 40.02 2.58
CA ASN A 3 20.05 39.65 3.02
C ASN A 3 19.07 39.50 1.84
N GLY A 4 18.31 38.39 1.85
CA GLY A 4 17.18 38.21 0.92
C GLY A 4 16.71 36.77 0.76
N SER A 5 16.76 35.98 1.82
CA SER A 5 16.09 34.68 1.89
C SER A 5 14.57 34.87 1.82
N ASN A 6 13.96 34.64 0.65
CA ASN A 6 12.57 34.20 0.58
C ASN A 6 12.59 32.73 0.15
N TRP A 7 12.73 31.85 1.15
CA TRP A 7 12.36 30.45 0.97
C TRP A 7 10.85 30.39 1.16
N ASP A 8 10.12 30.21 0.05
CA ASP A 8 8.70 29.89 0.08
C ASP A 8 8.51 28.54 0.77
N ASN A 9 8.36 28.58 2.10
CA ASN A 9 8.25 27.42 2.99
C ASN A 9 6.90 26.68 2.89
N ASN A 10 6.22 26.67 1.74
CA ASN A 10 4.88 26.07 1.65
C ASN A 10 4.60 25.23 0.41
N ARG A 11 5.65 24.74 -0.26
CA ARG A 11 5.51 23.61 -1.17
C ARG A 11 6.58 22.57 -0.88
N ILE A 12 6.20 21.58 -0.07
CA ILE A 12 6.88 20.29 -0.08
C ILE A 12 6.35 19.54 -1.30
N GLU A 13 7.03 19.69 -2.44
CA GLU A 13 6.80 18.78 -3.56
C GLU A 13 7.52 17.47 -3.23
N ILE A 14 6.77 16.48 -2.73
CA ILE A 14 7.26 15.12 -2.61
C ILE A 14 7.27 14.54 -4.02
N ILE A 15 8.41 14.62 -4.70
CA ILE A 15 8.63 13.96 -5.98
C ILE A 15 8.92 12.50 -5.67
N ASP A 16 7.89 11.65 -5.77
CA ASP A 16 8.05 10.21 -5.64
C ASP A 16 8.72 9.66 -6.90
N ASN A 17 10.03 9.43 -6.80
CA ASN A 17 10.89 9.03 -7.91
C ASN A 17 11.05 7.49 -7.99
N SER A 18 10.11 6.72 -7.44
CA SER A 18 10.05 5.28 -7.75
C SER A 18 9.68 5.11 -9.23
N GLN A 19 10.05 4.00 -9.89
CA GLN A 19 9.69 3.79 -11.31
C GLN A 19 8.16 3.82 -11.56
N LEU A 20 7.33 3.84 -10.50
CA LEU A 20 5.89 4.12 -10.47
C LEU A 20 5.46 5.10 -9.34
N GLY A 21 6.37 5.94 -8.85
CA GLY A 21 6.20 6.93 -7.78
C GLY A 21 5.26 6.58 -6.60
N GLY A 22 5.48 5.50 -5.82
CA GLY A 22 4.67 5.23 -4.62
C GLY A 22 5.43 4.65 -3.42
N ASN A 23 4.95 4.95 -2.20
CA ASN A 23 5.33 4.26 -0.96
C ASN A 23 5.16 2.73 -1.13
N GLN A 24 6.23 1.97 -0.95
CA GLN A 24 6.17 0.51 -0.98
C GLN A 24 5.80 -0.02 0.41
N TYR A 25 4.83 -0.94 0.45
CA TYR A 25 4.42 -1.63 1.67
C TYR A 25 4.65 -3.13 1.53
N VAL A 26 5.01 -3.79 2.62
CA VAL A 26 5.26 -5.23 2.68
C VAL A 26 4.47 -5.87 3.82
N CYS A 27 4.29 -7.19 3.78
CA CYS A 27 3.78 -7.98 4.91
C CYS A 27 4.94 -8.78 5.55
N ASN A 28 4.82 -9.17 6.80
CA ASN A 28 5.78 -10.07 7.47
C ASN A 28 5.07 -11.00 8.47
N SER A 29 5.82 -11.79 9.24
CA SER A 29 5.24 -12.74 10.21
C SER A 29 4.49 -12.08 11.37
N LEU A 30 4.74 -10.79 11.64
CA LEU A 30 4.08 -10.00 12.68
C LEU A 30 2.91 -9.16 12.11
N HIS A 31 3.03 -8.70 10.87
CA HIS A 31 2.04 -7.92 10.12
C HIS A 31 1.59 -8.76 8.92
N THR A 32 0.61 -9.61 9.18
CA THR A 32 0.09 -10.60 8.24
C THR A 32 -1.35 -10.28 7.85
N GLY A 33 -1.94 -11.14 7.05
CA GLY A 33 -3.33 -11.06 6.65
C GLY A 33 -3.97 -12.43 6.56
N LYS A 34 -5.24 -12.42 6.16
CA LYS A 34 -5.99 -13.63 5.85
C LYS A 34 -6.75 -13.42 4.56
N LEU A 35 -6.71 -14.46 3.72
CA LEU A 35 -7.57 -14.59 2.57
C LEU A 35 -8.60 -15.69 2.86
N THR A 36 -9.87 -15.42 2.58
CA THR A 36 -10.96 -16.38 2.69
C THR A 36 -11.60 -16.55 1.32
N LEU A 37 -11.48 -17.76 0.77
CA LEU A 37 -12.16 -18.13 -0.47
C LEU A 37 -13.64 -18.38 -0.16
N LEU A 38 -14.51 -17.59 -0.77
CA LEU A 38 -15.96 -17.78 -0.70
C LEU A 38 -16.47 -18.63 -1.87
N ARG A 39 -15.78 -18.56 -3.01
CA ARG A 39 -16.05 -19.38 -4.19
C ARG A 39 -14.72 -19.73 -4.86
N LEU A 40 -14.58 -21.01 -5.21
CA LEU A 40 -13.47 -21.52 -5.98
C LEU A 40 -14.01 -22.51 -7.01
N GLU A 41 -13.87 -22.17 -8.28
CA GLU A 41 -14.30 -22.96 -9.42
C GLU A 41 -13.14 -23.05 -10.42
N GLN A 42 -13.30 -23.89 -11.45
CA GLN A 42 -12.24 -24.15 -12.43
C GLN A 42 -11.66 -22.88 -13.06
N ASN A 43 -12.52 -21.90 -13.38
CA ASN A 43 -12.13 -20.67 -14.07
C ASN A 43 -12.44 -19.41 -13.25
N MET A 44 -12.69 -19.52 -11.94
CA MET A 44 -13.04 -18.36 -11.13
C MET A 44 -12.70 -18.55 -9.66
N ALA A 45 -12.24 -17.49 -9.01
CA ALA A 45 -12.11 -17.42 -7.57
C ALA A 45 -12.68 -16.09 -7.06
N ALA A 46 -13.47 -16.16 -6.00
CA ALA A 46 -14.00 -15.00 -5.32
C ALA A 46 -13.86 -15.16 -3.81
N GLY A 47 -13.66 -14.05 -3.11
CA GLY A 47 -13.45 -14.11 -1.68
C GLY A 47 -13.23 -12.76 -1.03
N THR A 48 -12.86 -12.83 0.24
CA THR A 48 -12.52 -11.66 1.05
C THR A 48 -11.08 -11.75 1.54
N PHE A 49 -10.49 -10.60 1.83
CA PHE A 49 -9.18 -10.54 2.44
C PHE A 49 -9.06 -9.35 3.40
N TYR A 50 -8.14 -9.48 4.35
CA TYR A 50 -7.60 -8.37 5.11
C TYR A 50 -6.10 -8.60 5.29
N PHE A 51 -5.31 -7.53 5.41
CA PHE A 51 -3.90 -7.64 5.77
C PHE A 51 -3.37 -6.34 6.37
N ASP A 52 -2.35 -6.49 7.19
CA ASP A 52 -1.54 -5.39 7.68
C ASP A 52 -0.33 -5.20 6.76
N ALA A 53 -0.13 -3.98 6.27
CA ALA A 53 1.01 -3.63 5.45
C ALA A 53 1.92 -2.67 6.20
N ILE A 54 3.23 -2.93 6.23
CA ILE A 54 4.23 -2.08 6.87
C ILE A 54 5.03 -1.31 5.81
N ASN A 55 5.15 0.00 6.02
CA ASN A 55 6.13 0.81 5.30
C ASN A 55 7.52 0.50 5.90
N PRO A 56 8.46 -0.04 5.11
CA PRO A 56 9.74 -0.52 5.64
C PRO A 56 10.67 0.61 6.11
N GLU A 57 10.49 1.83 5.60
CA GLU A 57 11.34 2.98 5.93
C GLU A 57 10.91 3.67 7.22
N THR A 58 9.59 3.76 7.45
CA THR A 58 9.02 4.51 8.58
C THR A 58 8.49 3.62 9.70
N GLY A 59 8.30 2.32 9.44
CA GLY A 59 7.65 1.38 10.37
C GLY A 59 6.15 1.61 10.51
N LYS A 60 5.56 2.53 9.74
CA LYS A 60 4.12 2.79 9.77
C LYS A 60 3.36 1.57 9.25
N VAL A 61 2.38 1.12 10.05
CA VAL A 61 1.47 0.05 9.67
C VAL A 61 0.18 0.65 9.12
N ILE A 62 -0.31 0.10 8.02
CA ILE A 62 -1.63 0.37 7.45
C ILE A 62 -2.45 -0.93 7.51
N HIS A 63 -3.74 -0.79 7.81
CA HIS A 63 -4.67 -1.91 7.93
C HIS A 63 -5.61 -1.92 6.74
N VAL A 64 -5.51 -2.93 5.88
CA VAL A 64 -6.45 -3.16 4.79
C VAL A 64 -7.51 -4.13 5.29
N THR A 65 -8.74 -3.67 5.41
CA THR A 65 -9.87 -4.41 5.98
C THR A 65 -11.02 -4.53 4.98
N ASP A 66 -11.88 -5.53 5.17
CA ASP A 66 -13.08 -5.78 4.35
C ASP A 66 -12.84 -5.85 2.82
N GLY A 67 -11.62 -6.25 2.44
CA GLY A 67 -11.23 -6.43 1.04
C GLY A 67 -12.05 -7.53 0.38
N ARG A 68 -12.38 -7.34 -0.90
CA ARG A 68 -13.12 -8.30 -1.73
C ARG A 68 -12.40 -8.47 -3.05
N PHE A 69 -12.41 -9.70 -3.56
CA PHE A 69 -11.94 -10.00 -4.90
C PHE A 69 -12.93 -10.92 -5.61
N ASP A 70 -12.98 -10.75 -6.92
CA ASP A 70 -13.69 -11.61 -7.86
C ASP A 70 -12.82 -11.66 -9.12
N ILE A 71 -12.27 -12.83 -9.41
CA ILE A 71 -11.26 -13.02 -10.47
C ILE A 71 -11.69 -14.19 -11.32
N GLN A 72 -11.72 -13.97 -12.64
CA GLN A 72 -11.89 -15.01 -13.64
C GLN A 72 -10.52 -15.40 -14.21
N PHE A 73 -10.26 -16.71 -14.31
CA PHE A 73 -9.09 -17.28 -14.97
C PHE A 73 -9.43 -17.57 -16.44
N PHE A 74 -8.51 -17.24 -17.35
CA PHE A 74 -8.65 -17.43 -18.81
C PHE A 74 -7.94 -18.70 -19.28
#